data_AF-A0A9P9TI05-F1
#
_entry.id   AF-A0A9P9TI05-F1
#
_cell.length_a   1.000
_cell.length_b   1.000
_cell.length_c   1.000
_cell.angle_alpha   90.00
_cell.angle_beta   90.00
_cell.angle_gamma   90.00
#
_symmetry.space_group_name_H-M   'P 1'
#
loop_
_entity.id
_entity.type
_entity.pdbx_description
1 polymer ?
#
loop_
_entity_poly.entity_id
_entity_poly.type
_entity_poly.pdbx_seq_one_letter_code
_entity_poly.pdbx_strand_id
1 'polypeptide(L)'
;MSTTSSTSLSFRWGPPDPTVLSFNDCGRATNYYKVKLPRGDIPYDATADFLMNGISYYLQQKQLDPPLKRELVDWCSKTPQVRQIMRNYTLTNCLSKLCPEMRWQGNSDITGVGMLTTYVVQALLVTLYLTVLLSDRGELLPKRYRKLPYVEKCIMSITHSTTTFLNASFVFCAAMLFATVISFIRVIAVGTQKVRQQPMSTSAYVVSMMISLQSVLPVALLNMASSNLLRRAKGRRLLWALVTVLVTVVLVLGIYVNWYVTLLRYDQKYLSSRRYYDDQLDWENTCADFDPMRHIRDFATGLGALLFVALVVYTVSPFMLLPKRLRKHFWYKTTVRIMQWQGLILGFVTMWFCIGWLIRFRIQLDVNGGISNKDLELSFGQILALATWVPVLVEITYIYWERPTEALTGRLIRPFKVIMGP
;
A
#
# COMPACT_ATOMS: atom_id res chain seq x y z
N MET A 1 -48.12 -34.47 -3.38
CA MET A 1 -48.38 -33.02 -3.50
C MET A 1 -48.71 -32.48 -2.13
N SER A 2 -47.71 -31.97 -1.42
CA SER A 2 -47.87 -31.34 -0.11
C SER A 2 -48.14 -29.85 -0.32
N THR A 3 -49.42 -29.47 -0.24
CA THR A 3 -49.84 -28.08 -0.14
C THR A 3 -49.38 -27.52 1.20
N THR A 4 -48.24 -26.85 1.21
CA THR A 4 -47.79 -26.03 2.34
C THR A 4 -48.75 -24.85 2.48
N SER A 5 -49.67 -24.93 3.44
CA SER A 5 -50.50 -23.80 3.86
C SER A 5 -49.58 -22.74 4.46
N SER A 6 -49.27 -21.70 3.69
CA SER A 6 -48.66 -20.48 4.21
C SER A 6 -49.63 -19.86 5.19
N THR A 7 -49.34 -19.98 6.49
CA THR A 7 -49.96 -19.15 7.52
C THR A 7 -49.68 -17.70 7.16
N SER A 8 -50.69 -17.03 6.59
CA SER A 8 -50.63 -15.61 6.29
C SER A 8 -50.46 -14.86 7.61
N LEU A 9 -49.23 -14.44 7.91
CA LEU A 9 -48.98 -13.42 8.92
C LEU A 9 -49.88 -12.23 8.55
N SER A 10 -50.90 -11.94 9.36
CA SER A 10 -51.82 -10.85 9.10
C SER A 10 -51.12 -9.53 9.41
N PHE A 11 -50.37 -9.04 8.43
CA PHE A 11 -49.85 -7.68 8.46
C PHE A 11 -51.04 -6.71 8.38
N ARG A 12 -51.04 -5.68 9.23
CA ARG A 12 -52.02 -4.59 9.08
C ARG A 12 -51.82 -3.87 7.75
N TRP A 13 -50.59 -3.78 7.26
CA TRP A 13 -50.27 -3.06 6.05
C TRP A 13 -48.91 -3.49 5.44
N GLY A 14 -48.85 -3.61 4.11
CA GLY A 14 -47.64 -3.91 3.32
C GLY A 14 -48.02 -4.43 1.93
N PRO A 15 -47.36 -4.00 0.83
CA PRO A 15 -47.60 -4.59 -0.48
C PRO A 15 -47.39 -6.12 -0.45
N PRO A 16 -48.26 -6.90 -1.12
CA PRO A 16 -48.13 -8.36 -1.14
C PRO A 16 -46.84 -8.81 -1.84
N ASP A 17 -46.36 -8.01 -2.80
CA ASP A 17 -45.12 -8.23 -3.53
C ASP A 17 -44.11 -7.11 -3.23
N PRO A 18 -42.95 -7.40 -2.62
CA PRO A 18 -41.93 -6.39 -2.34
C PRO A 18 -41.22 -5.87 -3.61
N THR A 19 -41.40 -6.50 -4.77
CA THR A 19 -40.82 -6.02 -6.04
C THR A 19 -41.42 -4.69 -6.53
N VAL A 20 -42.54 -4.25 -5.95
CA VAL A 20 -43.13 -2.92 -6.25
C VAL A 20 -42.29 -1.77 -5.72
N LEU A 21 -41.28 -2.04 -4.89
CA LEU A 21 -40.35 -1.03 -4.38
C LEU A 21 -39.49 -0.47 -5.51
N SER A 22 -39.65 0.82 -5.79
CA SER A 22 -38.85 1.58 -6.75
C SER A 22 -38.22 2.78 -6.06
N PHE A 23 -36.92 2.71 -5.81
CA PHE A 23 -36.17 3.77 -5.15
C PHE A 23 -35.52 4.70 -6.17
N ASN A 24 -35.51 6.00 -5.87
CA ASN A 24 -34.87 7.02 -6.73
C ASN A 24 -34.02 8.04 -5.95
N ASP A 25 -33.99 7.96 -4.61
CA ASP A 25 -33.29 8.92 -3.76
C ASP A 25 -32.14 8.26 -2.99
N CYS A 26 -30.92 8.40 -3.53
CA CYS A 26 -29.71 7.93 -2.86
C CYS A 26 -29.41 8.66 -1.55
N GLY A 27 -29.92 9.88 -1.32
CA GLY A 27 -29.71 10.59 -0.06
C GLY A 27 -30.35 9.87 1.12
N ARG A 28 -31.59 9.40 0.94
CA ARG A 28 -32.31 8.60 1.95
C ARG A 28 -31.68 7.22 2.15
N ALA A 29 -31.27 6.58 1.07
CA ALA A 29 -30.55 5.30 1.12
C ALA A 29 -29.25 5.42 1.93
N THR A 30 -28.44 6.45 1.63
CA THR A 30 -27.21 6.74 2.37
C THR A 30 -27.49 7.06 3.83
N ASN A 31 -28.51 7.87 4.14
CA ASN A 31 -28.87 8.19 5.53
C ASN A 31 -29.27 6.93 6.33
N TYR A 32 -30.04 6.02 5.72
CA TYR A 32 -30.37 4.73 6.34
C TYR A 32 -29.12 3.92 6.71
N TYR A 33 -28.17 3.78 5.78
CA TYR A 33 -26.95 3.02 6.03
C TYR A 33 -26.02 3.70 7.03
N LYS A 34 -25.88 5.02 6.97
CA LYS A 34 -25.08 5.82 7.91
C LYS A 34 -25.52 5.64 9.36
N VAL A 35 -26.82 5.54 9.62
CA VAL A 35 -27.36 5.33 10.98
C VAL A 35 -27.35 3.85 11.38
N LYS A 36 -27.56 2.94 10.41
CA LYS A 36 -27.61 1.50 10.66
C LYS A 36 -26.25 0.91 11.01
N LEU A 37 -25.19 1.24 10.26
CA LEU A 37 -23.87 0.62 10.41
C LEU A 37 -23.33 0.71 11.85
N PRO A 38 -23.35 1.88 12.53
CA PRO A 38 -22.79 1.98 13.87
C PRO A 38 -23.67 1.34 14.97
N ARG A 39 -24.97 1.16 14.72
CA ARG A 39 -25.93 0.71 15.75
C ARG A 39 -26.28 -0.77 15.64
N GLY A 40 -26.17 -1.36 14.45
CA GLY A 40 -26.66 -2.72 14.14
C GLY A 40 -28.19 -2.87 14.16
N ASP A 41 -28.89 -1.96 14.85
CA ASP A 41 -30.35 -1.92 14.93
C ASP A 41 -30.94 -1.22 13.70
N ILE A 42 -32.19 -1.55 13.37
CA ILE A 42 -32.93 -0.92 12.27
C ILE A 42 -33.26 0.53 12.66
N PRO A 43 -32.69 1.56 12.01
CA PRO A 43 -32.94 2.94 12.40
C PRO A 43 -34.37 3.33 12.02
N TYR A 44 -35.26 3.45 13.02
CA TYR A 44 -36.70 3.60 12.80
C TYR A 44 -37.05 4.68 11.76
N ASP A 45 -36.61 5.92 11.97
CA ASP A 45 -36.95 7.03 11.08
C ASP A 45 -36.34 6.89 9.70
N ALA A 46 -35.04 6.60 9.62
CA ALA A 46 -34.34 6.47 8.35
C ALA A 46 -34.86 5.27 7.52
N THR A 47 -35.30 4.20 8.18
CA THR A 47 -35.94 3.04 7.52
C THR A 47 -37.29 3.42 6.94
N ALA A 48 -38.13 4.09 7.74
CA ALA A 48 -39.45 4.52 7.29
C ALA A 48 -39.35 5.51 6.12
N ASP A 49 -38.44 6.49 6.20
CA ASP A 49 -38.27 7.51 5.17
C ASP A 49 -37.73 6.92 3.86
N PHE A 50 -36.82 5.94 3.95
CA PHE A 50 -36.29 5.22 2.79
C PHE A 50 -37.37 4.33 2.16
N LEU A 51 -38.14 3.59 2.95
CA LEU A 51 -39.24 2.77 2.43
C LEU A 51 -40.35 3.61 1.81
N MET A 52 -40.72 4.73 2.44
CA MET A 52 -41.72 5.65 1.91
C MET A 52 -41.33 6.17 0.52
N ASN A 53 -40.03 6.42 0.28
CA ASN A 53 -39.54 6.73 -1.05
C ASN A 53 -39.79 5.57 -2.03
N GLY A 54 -39.43 4.35 -1.65
CA GLY A 54 -39.59 3.15 -2.47
C GLY A 54 -41.03 2.80 -2.84
N ILE A 55 -42.01 3.04 -1.97
CA ILE A 55 -43.42 2.70 -2.21
C ILE A 55 -44.25 3.84 -2.80
N SER A 56 -43.72 5.06 -2.85
CA SER A 56 -44.47 6.26 -3.23
C SER A 56 -45.21 6.12 -4.58
N TYR A 57 -44.53 5.55 -5.58
CA TYR A 57 -45.12 5.26 -6.89
C TYR A 57 -46.27 4.26 -6.82
N TYR A 58 -46.12 3.18 -6.03
CA TYR A 58 -47.15 2.17 -5.84
C TYR A 58 -48.39 2.75 -5.14
N LEU A 59 -48.20 3.56 -4.09
CA LEU A 59 -49.28 4.24 -3.38
C LEU A 59 -50.08 5.15 -4.33
N GLN A 60 -49.38 5.93 -5.15
CA GLN A 60 -49.98 6.81 -6.13
C GLN A 60 -50.78 6.02 -7.19
N GLN A 61 -50.21 4.94 -7.72
CA GLN A 61 -50.87 4.11 -8.74
C GLN A 61 -52.15 3.44 -8.23
N LYS A 62 -52.17 3.04 -6.95
CA LYS A 62 -53.30 2.36 -6.32
C LYS A 62 -54.25 3.30 -5.58
N GLN A 63 -53.99 4.61 -5.59
CA GLN A 63 -54.76 5.62 -4.86
C GLN A 63 -54.93 5.28 -3.38
N LEU A 64 -53.83 4.84 -2.73
CA LEU A 64 -53.81 4.47 -1.32
C LEU A 64 -53.21 5.59 -0.47
N ASP A 65 -53.75 5.77 0.74
CA ASP A 65 -53.18 6.67 1.73
C ASP A 65 -51.80 6.18 2.21
N PRO A 66 -50.86 7.10 2.54
CA PRO A 66 -49.56 6.73 3.04
C PRO A 66 -49.67 6.02 4.41
N PRO A 67 -48.97 4.88 4.59
CA PRO A 67 -49.01 4.12 5.84
C PRO A 67 -48.30 4.84 6.99
N LEU A 68 -48.58 4.39 8.21
CA LEU A 68 -47.85 4.86 9.38
C LEU A 68 -46.39 4.37 9.32
N LYS A 69 -45.44 5.21 9.76
CA LYS A 69 -44.01 4.84 9.82
C LYS A 69 -43.76 3.50 10.54
N ARG A 70 -44.53 3.22 11.60
CA ARG A 70 -44.42 1.97 12.38
C ARG A 70 -44.74 0.74 11.53
N GLU A 71 -45.73 0.83 10.65
CA GLU A 71 -46.15 -0.26 9.78
C GLU A 71 -45.08 -0.56 8.73
N LEU A 72 -44.44 0.48 8.19
CA LEU A 72 -43.30 0.34 7.27
C LEU A 72 -42.12 -0.37 7.92
N VAL A 73 -41.75 0.04 9.13
CA VAL A 73 -40.62 -0.57 9.86
C VAL A 73 -40.95 -2.02 10.25
N ASP A 74 -42.17 -2.30 10.67
CA ASP A 74 -42.63 -3.66 10.99
C ASP A 74 -42.61 -4.58 9.76
N TRP A 75 -43.10 -4.08 8.62
CA TRP A 75 -43.02 -4.78 7.32
C TRP A 75 -41.57 -5.09 6.94
N CYS A 76 -40.66 -4.11 7.02
CA CYS A 76 -39.24 -4.31 6.72
C CYS A 76 -38.55 -5.30 7.66
N SER A 77 -38.90 -5.28 8.95
CA SER A 77 -38.35 -6.21 9.95
C SER A 77 -38.77 -7.66 9.67
N LYS A 78 -40.05 -7.86 9.31
CA LYS A 78 -40.66 -9.18 9.09
C LYS A 78 -40.47 -9.74 7.69
N THR A 79 -40.15 -8.92 6.69
CA THR A 79 -39.98 -9.34 5.28
C THR A 79 -38.52 -9.17 4.85
N PRO A 80 -37.68 -10.22 4.93
CA PRO A 80 -36.25 -10.16 4.57
C PRO A 80 -35.97 -9.64 3.16
N GLN A 81 -36.87 -9.92 2.21
CA GLN A 81 -36.77 -9.48 0.81
C GLN A 81 -36.74 -7.95 0.71
N VAL A 82 -37.52 -7.24 1.53
CA VAL A 82 -37.53 -5.76 1.56
C VAL A 82 -36.14 -5.23 1.90
N ARG A 83 -35.51 -5.79 2.95
CA ARG A 83 -34.14 -5.43 3.35
C ARG A 83 -33.12 -5.75 2.26
N GLN A 84 -33.30 -6.85 1.55
CA GLN A 84 -32.44 -7.23 0.43
C GLN A 84 -32.57 -6.26 -0.75
N ILE A 85 -33.79 -5.84 -1.11
CA ILE A 85 -34.01 -4.87 -2.20
C ILE A 85 -33.43 -3.50 -1.82
N MET A 86 -33.69 -3.02 -0.60
CA MET A 86 -33.09 -1.78 -0.08
C MET A 86 -31.55 -1.83 -0.15
N ARG A 87 -30.97 -2.98 0.26
CA ARG A 87 -29.53 -3.21 0.19
C ARG A 87 -29.02 -3.20 -1.23
N ASN A 88 -29.62 -4.00 -2.10
CA ASN A 88 -29.21 -4.10 -3.49
C ASN A 88 -29.26 -2.73 -4.16
N TYR A 89 -30.36 -1.99 -4.02
CA TYR A 89 -30.47 -0.63 -4.56
C TYR A 89 -29.36 0.29 -4.07
N THR A 90 -29.07 0.29 -2.76
CA THR A 90 -28.04 1.16 -2.20
C THR A 90 -26.66 0.78 -2.74
N LEU A 91 -26.35 -0.51 -2.77
CA LEU A 91 -25.06 -1.04 -3.21
C LEU A 91 -24.85 -0.97 -4.72
N THR A 92 -25.90 -0.93 -5.53
CA THR A 92 -25.75 -0.83 -7.00
C THR A 92 -25.79 0.61 -7.48
N ASN A 93 -26.66 1.45 -6.92
CA ASN A 93 -26.92 2.79 -7.46
C ASN A 93 -26.35 3.93 -6.62
N CYS A 94 -26.06 3.70 -5.34
CA CYS A 94 -25.77 4.78 -4.39
C CYS A 94 -24.39 4.72 -3.74
N LEU A 95 -23.49 3.83 -4.19
CA LEU A 95 -22.14 3.68 -3.61
C LEU A 95 -21.35 5.00 -3.60
N SER A 96 -21.40 5.78 -4.68
CA SER A 96 -20.66 7.04 -4.78
C SER A 96 -21.07 8.06 -3.71
N LYS A 97 -22.32 8.03 -3.23
CA LYS A 97 -22.79 8.86 -2.12
C LYS A 97 -22.64 8.18 -0.75
N LEU A 98 -22.72 6.86 -0.70
CA LEU A 98 -22.62 6.09 0.53
C LEU A 98 -21.19 6.06 1.07
N CYS A 99 -20.20 5.78 0.22
CA CYS A 99 -18.83 5.53 0.64
C CYS A 99 -18.17 6.72 1.36
N PRO A 100 -18.32 7.98 0.89
CA PRO A 100 -17.78 9.14 1.60
C PRO A 100 -18.41 9.42 2.97
N GLU A 101 -19.63 8.92 3.20
CA GLU A 101 -20.37 9.11 4.46
C GLU A 101 -20.07 8.01 5.49
N MET A 102 -19.55 6.88 5.02
CA MET A 102 -19.03 5.83 5.88
C MET A 102 -17.69 6.27 6.45
N ARG A 103 -17.52 6.14 7.78
CA ARG A 103 -16.39 6.72 8.53
C ARG A 103 -15.10 5.93 8.38
N TRP A 104 -14.59 5.83 7.17
CA TRP A 104 -13.28 5.24 6.92
C TRP A 104 -12.17 6.20 7.33
N GLN A 105 -11.16 5.67 8.00
CA GLN A 105 -9.96 6.41 8.38
C GLN A 105 -8.76 5.68 7.81
N GLY A 106 -8.09 6.32 6.86
CA GLY A 106 -6.81 5.86 6.35
C GLY A 106 -5.68 6.00 7.37
N ASN A 107 -4.53 5.41 7.02
CA ASN A 107 -3.32 5.54 7.81
C ASN A 107 -2.35 6.45 7.07
N SER A 108 -2.32 7.72 7.49
CA SER A 108 -1.47 8.74 6.88
C SER A 108 0.01 8.36 6.92
N ASP A 109 0.49 7.61 7.91
CA ASP A 109 1.90 7.21 7.99
C ASP A 109 2.29 6.15 6.93
N ILE A 110 1.32 5.56 6.23
CA ILE A 110 1.56 4.57 5.16
C ILE A 110 1.18 5.16 3.79
N THR A 111 -0.05 5.67 3.66
CA THR A 111 -0.63 6.13 2.38
C THR A 111 -0.73 7.65 2.26
N GLY A 112 -0.27 8.38 3.27
CA GLY A 112 -0.37 9.84 3.30
C GLY A 112 0.42 10.54 2.19
N VAL A 113 0.02 11.78 1.89
CA VAL A 113 0.62 12.61 0.82
C VAL A 113 2.14 12.65 0.93
N GLY A 114 2.69 12.88 2.13
CA GLY A 114 4.12 13.03 2.32
C GLY A 114 4.90 11.73 2.14
N MET A 115 4.33 10.58 2.52
CA MET A 115 4.96 9.27 2.24
C MET A 115 4.97 8.98 0.75
N LEU A 116 3.84 9.20 0.06
CA LEU A 116 3.79 9.03 -1.40
C LEU A 116 4.82 9.92 -2.10
N THR A 117 4.91 11.18 -1.70
CA THR A 117 5.90 12.12 -2.22
C THR A 117 7.33 11.60 -2.00
N THR A 118 7.61 11.04 -0.82
CA THR A 118 8.91 10.44 -0.49
C THR A 118 9.24 9.28 -1.42
N TYR A 119 8.30 8.38 -1.71
CA TYR A 119 8.52 7.26 -2.64
C TYR A 119 8.75 7.72 -4.08
N VAL A 120 8.00 8.71 -4.54
CA VAL A 120 8.15 9.30 -5.88
C VAL A 120 9.52 9.98 -6.01
N VAL A 121 9.91 10.79 -5.02
CA VAL A 121 11.24 11.43 -4.99
C VAL A 121 12.35 10.39 -5.02
N GLN A 122 12.25 9.33 -4.21
CA GLN A 122 13.23 8.24 -4.22
C GLN A 122 13.34 7.57 -5.59
N ALA A 123 12.21 7.26 -6.24
CA ALA A 123 12.21 6.61 -7.55
C ALA A 123 12.75 7.52 -8.66
N LEU A 124 12.44 8.82 -8.63
CA LEU A 124 13.01 9.80 -9.55
C LEU A 124 14.53 9.90 -9.38
N LEU A 125 15.02 9.98 -8.13
CA LEU A 125 16.45 9.98 -7.84
C LEU A 125 17.11 8.68 -8.29
N VAL A 126 16.54 7.50 -7.98
CA VAL A 126 17.09 6.21 -8.46
C VAL A 126 17.14 6.16 -9.97
N THR A 127 16.11 6.65 -10.66
CA THR A 127 16.07 6.71 -12.12
C THR A 127 17.20 7.59 -12.66
N LEU A 128 17.41 8.78 -12.09
CA LEU A 128 18.50 9.69 -12.44
C LEU A 128 19.89 9.06 -12.20
N TYR A 129 20.09 8.44 -11.04
CA TYR A 129 21.37 7.80 -10.72
C TYR A 129 21.63 6.59 -11.62
N LEU A 130 20.61 5.79 -11.88
CA LEU A 130 20.71 4.59 -12.71
C LEU A 130 21.08 4.95 -14.15
N THR A 131 20.45 5.99 -14.74
CA THR A 131 20.79 6.42 -16.10
C THR A 131 22.25 6.86 -16.20
N VAL A 132 22.76 7.64 -15.25
CA VAL A 132 24.16 8.08 -15.26
C VAL A 132 25.12 6.92 -15.03
N LEU A 133 24.88 6.07 -14.03
CA LEU A 133 25.76 4.93 -13.72
C LEU A 133 25.80 3.89 -14.84
N LEU A 134 24.66 3.62 -15.50
CA LEU A 134 24.62 2.71 -16.64
C LEU A 134 25.27 3.33 -17.89
N SER A 135 25.12 4.63 -18.09
CA SER A 135 25.77 5.34 -19.21
C SER A 135 27.29 5.31 -19.08
N ASP A 136 27.81 5.48 -17.85
CA ASP A 136 29.24 5.38 -17.56
C ASP A 136 29.76 3.94 -17.74
N ARG A 137 29.00 2.94 -17.27
CA ARG A 137 29.38 1.52 -17.35
C ARG A 137 29.31 0.94 -18.76
N GLY A 138 28.34 1.37 -19.56
CA GLY A 138 28.07 0.84 -20.90
C GLY A 138 28.85 1.52 -22.02
N GLU A 139 29.66 2.54 -21.70
CA GLU A 139 30.28 3.43 -22.69
C GLU A 139 29.25 4.01 -23.70
N LEU A 140 27.99 4.12 -23.29
CA LEU A 140 26.87 4.54 -24.14
C LEU A 140 27.00 6.01 -24.54
N LEU A 141 27.70 6.81 -23.73
CA LEU A 141 28.00 8.20 -24.02
C LEU A 141 29.19 8.31 -24.99
N PRO A 142 29.00 8.91 -26.18
CA PRO A 142 30.10 9.15 -27.09
C PRO A 142 31.22 9.96 -26.41
N LYS A 143 32.48 9.59 -26.66
CA LYS A 143 33.67 10.25 -26.06
C LYS A 143 33.68 11.77 -26.22
N ARG A 144 33.02 12.31 -27.26
CA ARG A 144 32.87 13.76 -27.50
C ARG A 144 32.01 14.46 -26.43
N TYR A 145 30.88 13.86 -26.04
CA TYR A 145 29.98 14.45 -25.03
C TYR A 145 30.55 14.31 -23.62
N ARG A 146 31.29 13.23 -23.34
CA ARG A 146 31.95 13.03 -22.04
C ARG A 146 33.00 14.10 -21.73
N LYS A 147 33.59 14.71 -22.76
CA LYS A 147 34.56 15.82 -22.62
C LYS A 147 33.91 17.18 -22.37
N LEU A 148 32.58 17.30 -22.42
CA LEU A 148 31.92 18.56 -22.08
C LEU A 148 32.05 18.79 -20.58
N PRO A 149 32.56 19.96 -20.13
CA PRO A 149 32.90 20.19 -18.73
C PRO A 149 31.70 20.07 -17.79
N TYR A 150 30.50 20.45 -18.26
CA TYR A 150 29.27 20.33 -17.48
C TYR A 150 28.80 18.88 -17.32
N VAL A 151 28.95 18.06 -18.38
CA VAL A 151 28.55 16.64 -18.37
C VAL A 151 29.51 15.85 -17.50
N GLU A 152 30.82 16.08 -17.65
CA GLU A 152 31.83 15.44 -16.81
C GLU A 152 31.62 15.77 -15.33
N LYS A 153 31.41 17.05 -15.00
CA LYS A 153 31.08 17.46 -13.63
C LYS A 153 29.85 16.72 -13.11
N CYS A 154 28.74 16.72 -13.86
CA CYS A 154 27.51 16.05 -13.44
C CYS A 154 27.70 14.55 -13.20
N ILE A 155 28.38 13.84 -14.11
CA ILE A 155 28.68 12.40 -13.96
C ILE A 155 29.52 12.17 -12.70
N MET A 156 30.56 12.98 -12.46
CA MET A 156 31.39 12.88 -11.27
C MET A 156 30.59 13.15 -9.99
N SER A 157 29.77 14.21 -9.96
CA SER A 157 28.92 14.56 -8.81
C SER A 157 27.97 13.41 -8.43
N ILE A 158 27.30 12.83 -9.42
CA ILE A 158 26.37 11.70 -9.20
C ILE A 158 27.13 10.45 -8.76
N THR A 159 28.23 10.13 -9.43
CA THR A 159 29.04 8.94 -9.11
C THR A 159 29.57 8.99 -7.67
N HIS A 160 30.07 10.15 -7.22
CA HIS A 160 30.60 10.31 -5.87
C HIS A 160 29.52 10.36 -4.79
N SER A 161 28.40 11.06 -5.04
CA SER A 161 27.26 11.14 -4.12
C SER A 161 26.46 9.83 -4.02
N THR A 162 26.68 8.86 -4.93
CA THR A 162 25.99 7.55 -4.93
C THR A 162 26.14 6.83 -3.60
N THR A 163 27.28 6.98 -2.92
CA THR A 163 27.53 6.32 -1.63
C THR A 163 26.61 6.87 -0.53
N THR A 164 26.43 8.19 -0.47
CA THR A 164 25.51 8.85 0.46
C THR A 164 24.07 8.53 0.14
N PHE A 165 23.69 8.57 -1.15
CA PHE A 165 22.32 8.23 -1.56
C PHE A 165 21.97 6.78 -1.22
N LEU A 166 22.89 5.85 -1.47
CA LEU A 166 22.70 4.45 -1.12
C LEU A 166 22.56 4.26 0.41
N ASN A 167 23.40 4.92 1.21
CA ASN A 167 23.30 4.85 2.67
C ASN A 167 21.98 5.42 3.20
N ALA A 168 21.56 6.59 2.71
CA ALA A 168 20.26 7.18 3.05
C ALA A 168 19.10 6.25 2.67
N SER A 169 19.17 5.65 1.48
CA SER A 169 18.17 4.68 1.02
C SER A 169 18.13 3.40 1.87
N PHE A 170 19.28 2.92 2.38
CA PHE A 170 19.31 1.80 3.32
C PHE A 170 18.60 2.13 4.64
N VAL A 171 18.86 3.32 5.20
CA VAL A 171 18.21 3.76 6.44
C VAL A 171 16.71 3.87 6.24
N PHE A 172 16.28 4.49 5.14
CA PHE A 172 14.86 4.59 4.78
C PHE A 172 14.21 3.22 4.62
N CYS A 173 14.83 2.31 3.87
CA CYS A 173 14.36 0.93 3.67
C CYS A 173 14.23 0.16 5.00
N ALA A 174 15.25 0.23 5.87
CA ALA A 174 15.23 -0.41 7.18
C ALA A 174 14.11 0.17 8.07
N ALA A 175 13.91 1.49 8.06
CA ALA A 175 12.84 2.14 8.80
C ALA A 175 11.45 1.70 8.31
N MET A 176 11.25 1.62 6.99
CA MET A 176 9.99 1.14 6.41
C MET A 176 9.69 -0.32 6.77
N LEU A 177 10.69 -1.20 6.64
CA LEU A 177 10.53 -2.60 7.04
C LEU A 177 10.21 -2.73 8.54
N PHE A 178 10.91 -1.98 9.38
CA PHE A 178 10.69 -1.99 10.83
C PHE A 178 9.29 -1.47 11.22
N ALA A 179 8.83 -0.39 10.58
CA ALA A 179 7.49 0.15 10.76
C ALA A 179 6.40 -0.88 10.40
N THR A 180 6.60 -1.62 9.31
CA THR A 180 5.69 -2.71 8.90
C THR A 180 5.70 -3.86 9.91
N VAL A 181 6.87 -4.26 10.43
CA VAL A 181 6.98 -5.28 11.49
C VAL A 181 6.18 -4.86 12.72
N ILE A 182 6.38 -3.63 13.22
CA ILE A 182 5.63 -3.11 14.37
C ILE A 182 4.12 -3.12 14.09
N SER A 183 3.72 -2.70 12.89
CA SER A 183 2.31 -2.67 12.51
C SER A 183 1.69 -4.06 12.54
N PHE A 184 2.39 -5.08 12.02
CA PHE A 184 1.93 -6.47 12.09
C PHE A 184 1.90 -7.03 13.51
N ILE A 185 2.92 -6.74 14.33
CA ILE A 185 2.93 -7.16 15.75
C ILE A 185 1.73 -6.56 16.50
N ARG A 186 1.40 -5.29 16.27
CA ARG A 186 0.23 -4.64 16.89
C ARG A 186 -1.06 -5.35 16.52
N VAL A 187 -1.24 -5.75 15.26
CA VAL A 187 -2.44 -6.50 14.83
C VAL A 187 -2.56 -7.83 15.56
N ILE A 188 -1.45 -8.56 15.69
CA ILE A 188 -1.42 -9.85 16.37
C ILE A 188 -1.70 -9.67 17.88
N ALA A 189 -1.10 -8.66 18.51
CA ALA A 189 -1.27 -8.39 19.93
C ALA A 189 -2.69 -7.92 20.28
N VAL A 190 -3.32 -7.10 19.43
CA VAL A 190 -4.73 -6.72 19.59
C VAL A 190 -5.65 -7.93 19.44
N GLY A 191 -5.26 -8.91 18.62
CA GLY A 191 -6.00 -10.17 18.53
C GLY A 191 -6.03 -11.00 19.82
N THR A 192 -5.00 -10.87 20.67
CA THR A 192 -4.88 -11.67 21.92
C THR A 192 -5.46 -10.95 23.14
N GLN A 193 -5.42 -9.62 23.16
CA GLN A 193 -6.02 -8.83 24.24
C GLN A 193 -7.41 -8.35 23.84
N LYS A 194 -8.40 -8.42 24.75
CA LYS A 194 -9.72 -7.75 24.60
C LYS A 194 -9.61 -6.21 24.63
N VAL A 195 -8.49 -5.64 24.20
CA VAL A 195 -8.20 -4.21 24.23
C VAL A 195 -8.81 -3.54 23.01
N ARG A 196 -9.34 -2.34 23.25
CA ARG A 196 -10.31 -1.66 22.42
C ARG A 196 -9.70 -0.93 21.20
N GLN A 197 -8.71 -1.53 20.54
CA GLN A 197 -7.99 -0.92 19.43
C GLN A 197 -8.56 -1.33 18.07
N GLN A 198 -8.48 -0.42 17.10
CA GLN A 198 -9.02 -0.63 15.76
C GLN A 198 -8.27 -1.78 15.06
N PRO A 199 -8.99 -2.80 14.53
CA PRO A 199 -8.35 -3.85 13.75
C PRO A 199 -7.73 -3.24 12.50
N MET A 200 -6.54 -3.70 12.12
CA MET A 200 -5.94 -3.27 10.86
C MET A 200 -6.80 -3.77 9.71
N SER A 201 -7.13 -2.82 8.84
CA SER A 201 -7.92 -3.08 7.64
C SER A 201 -7.12 -3.93 6.64
N THR A 202 -7.82 -4.60 5.74
CA THR A 202 -7.22 -5.49 4.74
C THR A 202 -6.31 -4.71 3.79
N SER A 203 -6.78 -3.53 3.38
CA SER A 203 -5.99 -2.60 2.59
C SER A 203 -4.73 -2.15 3.32
N ALA A 204 -4.83 -1.80 4.61
CA ALA A 204 -3.71 -1.33 5.39
C ALA A 204 -2.58 -2.37 5.48
N TYR A 205 -2.90 -3.65 5.67
CA TYR A 205 -1.84 -4.67 5.71
C TYR A 205 -1.21 -4.89 4.32
N VAL A 206 -2.01 -4.99 3.25
CA VAL A 206 -1.49 -5.22 1.89
C VAL A 206 -0.56 -4.09 1.49
N VAL A 207 -1.00 -2.86 1.73
CA VAL A 207 -0.21 -1.66 1.41
C VAL A 207 1.04 -1.58 2.30
N SER A 208 0.95 -1.89 3.58
CA SER A 208 2.13 -1.94 4.48
C SER A 208 3.19 -2.92 3.98
N MET A 209 2.76 -4.11 3.55
CA MET A 209 3.64 -5.15 3.00
C MET A 209 4.25 -4.68 1.68
N MET A 210 3.42 -4.19 0.76
CA MET A 210 3.86 -3.80 -0.57
C MET A 210 4.85 -2.62 -0.50
N ILE A 211 4.55 -1.58 0.28
CA ILE A 211 5.39 -0.39 0.38
C ILE A 211 6.74 -0.70 1.03
N SER A 212 6.77 -1.52 2.07
CA SER A 212 8.03 -1.90 2.71
C SER A 212 8.91 -2.73 1.78
N LEU A 213 8.35 -3.68 1.03
CA LEU A 213 9.07 -4.44 0.01
C LEU A 213 9.53 -3.56 -1.16
N GLN A 214 8.68 -2.63 -1.58
CA GLN A 214 8.98 -1.63 -2.60
C GLN A 214 10.21 -0.79 -2.21
N SER A 215 10.37 -0.44 -0.92
CA SER A 215 11.52 0.34 -0.45
C SER A 215 12.88 -0.38 -0.59
N VAL A 216 12.87 -1.71 -0.72
CA VAL A 216 14.07 -2.53 -0.96
C VAL A 216 14.55 -2.40 -2.41
N LEU A 217 13.65 -2.21 -3.37
CA LEU A 217 13.97 -2.18 -4.80
C LEU A 217 14.92 -1.02 -5.19
N PRO A 218 14.67 0.25 -4.81
CA PRO A 218 15.63 1.34 -4.98
C PRO A 218 17.05 1.01 -4.49
N VAL A 219 17.16 0.43 -3.29
CA VAL A 219 18.43 0.08 -2.66
C VAL A 219 19.14 -1.02 -3.45
N ALA A 220 18.39 -2.04 -3.87
CA ALA A 220 18.91 -3.13 -4.69
C ALA A 220 19.40 -2.62 -6.05
N LEU A 221 18.62 -1.79 -6.73
CA LEU A 221 18.97 -1.18 -8.01
C LEU A 221 20.25 -0.34 -7.91
N LEU A 222 20.32 0.56 -6.93
CA LEU A 222 21.51 1.39 -6.72
C LEU A 222 22.73 0.54 -6.38
N ASN A 223 22.62 -0.46 -5.51
CA ASN A 223 23.73 -1.34 -5.15
C ASN A 223 24.19 -2.20 -6.35
N MET A 224 23.27 -2.67 -7.19
CA MET A 224 23.60 -3.39 -8.42
C MET A 224 24.28 -2.49 -9.45
N ALA A 225 23.83 -1.24 -9.61
CA ALA A 225 24.43 -0.30 -10.56
C ALA A 225 25.83 0.15 -10.12
N SER A 226 26.04 0.35 -8.81
CA SER A 226 27.28 0.89 -8.23
C SER A 226 28.23 -0.18 -7.66
N SER A 227 28.02 -1.47 -7.97
CA SER A 227 28.75 -2.59 -7.37
C SER A 227 30.28 -2.45 -7.46
N ASN A 228 30.78 -1.84 -8.53
CA ASN A 228 32.22 -1.66 -8.80
C ASN A 228 32.83 -0.43 -8.11
N LEU A 229 32.02 0.56 -7.75
CA LEU A 229 32.47 1.86 -7.21
C LEU A 229 32.65 1.83 -5.69
N LEU A 230 32.00 0.88 -5.04
CA LEU A 230 31.85 0.92 -3.60
C LEU A 230 33.02 0.19 -2.90
N ARG A 231 33.79 0.92 -2.09
CA ARG A 231 35.01 0.43 -1.39
C ARG A 231 34.73 -0.42 -0.14
N ARG A 232 33.63 -0.17 0.58
CA ARG A 232 33.33 -0.80 1.89
C ARG A 232 32.45 -2.03 1.74
N ALA A 233 33.03 -3.17 1.36
CA ALA A 233 32.27 -4.40 1.12
C ALA A 233 31.70 -5.03 2.42
N LYS A 234 32.46 -5.04 3.52
CA LYS A 234 32.04 -5.69 4.78
C LYS A 234 30.82 -5.01 5.41
N GLY A 235 30.86 -3.70 5.60
CA GLY A 235 29.73 -2.94 6.18
C GLY A 235 28.44 -3.07 5.37
N ARG A 236 28.53 -3.11 4.03
CA ARG A 236 27.35 -3.33 3.18
C ARG A 236 26.78 -4.73 3.29
N ARG A 237 27.60 -5.76 3.51
CA ARG A 237 27.07 -7.11 3.80
C ARG A 237 26.30 -7.13 5.11
N LEU A 238 26.75 -6.40 6.13
CA LEU A 238 26.03 -6.27 7.40
C LEU A 238 24.67 -5.56 7.20
N LEU A 239 24.64 -4.45 6.46
CA LEU A 239 23.38 -3.75 6.14
C LEU A 239 22.42 -4.64 5.34
N TRP A 240 22.91 -5.37 4.34
CA TRP A 240 22.08 -6.32 3.60
C TRP A 240 21.60 -7.48 4.48
N ALA A 241 22.44 -8.01 5.38
CA ALA A 241 22.01 -9.04 6.32
C ALA A 241 20.88 -8.54 7.24
N LEU A 242 20.95 -7.29 7.72
CA LEU A 242 19.88 -6.66 8.47
C LEU A 242 18.59 -6.56 7.63
N VAL A 243 18.68 -6.07 6.40
CA VAL A 243 17.54 -5.98 5.47
C VAL A 243 16.97 -7.37 5.19
N THR A 244 17.79 -8.40 4.98
CA THR A 244 17.34 -9.79 4.79
C THR A 244 16.54 -10.27 6.00
N VAL A 245 17.04 -10.06 7.22
CA VAL A 245 16.33 -10.45 8.45
C VAL A 245 14.98 -9.74 8.53
N LEU A 246 14.95 -8.41 8.31
CA LEU A 246 13.73 -7.64 8.37
C LEU A 246 12.71 -8.06 7.30
N VAL A 247 13.13 -8.27 6.05
CA VAL A 247 12.28 -8.79 4.97
C VAL A 247 11.71 -10.16 5.33
N THR A 248 12.53 -11.04 5.92
CA THR A 248 12.08 -12.36 6.38
C THR A 248 10.98 -12.23 7.43
N VAL A 249 11.19 -11.37 8.43
CA VAL A 249 10.19 -11.13 9.49
C VAL A 249 8.90 -10.53 8.90
N VAL A 250 9.00 -9.55 7.98
CA VAL A 250 7.83 -8.98 7.30
C VAL A 250 7.07 -10.05 6.52
N LEU A 251 7.75 -10.95 5.81
CA LEU A 251 7.10 -12.02 5.06
C LEU A 251 6.40 -13.04 5.97
N VAL A 252 7.09 -13.51 7.01
CA VAL A 252 6.53 -14.48 7.96
C VAL A 252 5.32 -13.88 8.69
N LEU A 253 5.47 -12.67 9.22
CA LEU A 253 4.36 -11.97 9.88
C LEU A 253 3.25 -11.61 8.91
N GLY A 254 3.55 -11.21 7.68
CA GLY A 254 2.56 -10.91 6.65
C GLY A 254 1.71 -12.11 6.26
N ILE A 255 2.33 -13.29 6.09
CA ILE A 255 1.62 -14.56 5.86
C ILE A 255 0.75 -14.90 7.06
N TYR A 256 1.27 -14.77 8.28
CA TYR A 256 0.53 -15.03 9.51
C TYR A 256 -0.67 -14.09 9.68
N VAL A 257 -0.47 -12.78 9.47
CA VAL A 257 -1.54 -11.77 9.52
C VAL A 257 -2.58 -12.02 8.44
N ASN A 258 -2.18 -12.35 7.21
CA ASN A 258 -3.13 -12.68 6.14
C ASN A 258 -3.98 -13.92 6.50
N TRP A 259 -3.35 -14.97 7.04
CA TRP A 259 -4.07 -16.13 7.54
C TRP A 259 -5.04 -15.76 8.67
N TYR A 260 -4.57 -14.98 9.65
CA TYR A 260 -5.37 -14.52 10.79
C TYR A 260 -6.56 -13.65 10.37
N VAL A 261 -6.35 -12.67 9.50
CA VAL A 261 -7.41 -11.80 8.95
C VAL A 261 -8.43 -12.62 8.15
N THR A 262 -7.97 -13.62 7.39
CA THR A 262 -8.86 -14.52 6.65
C THR A 262 -9.70 -15.38 7.60
N LEU A 263 -9.10 -15.89 8.68
CA LEU A 263 -9.80 -16.65 9.72
C LEU A 263 -10.84 -15.78 10.43
N LEU A 264 -10.49 -14.55 10.81
CA LEU A 264 -11.42 -13.60 11.41
C LEU A 264 -12.60 -13.28 10.50
N ARG A 265 -12.37 -13.11 9.19
CA ARG A 265 -13.46 -12.90 8.22
C ARG A 265 -14.42 -14.08 8.17
N TYR A 266 -13.91 -15.30 8.31
CA TYR A 266 -14.73 -16.50 8.35
C TYR A 266 -15.60 -16.53 9.61
N ASP A 267 -15.01 -16.21 10.77
CA ASP A 267 -15.68 -16.23 12.07
C ASP A 267 -16.64 -15.03 12.28
N GLN A 268 -16.36 -13.87 11.67
CA GLN A 268 -17.23 -12.69 11.74
C GLN A 268 -18.58 -12.91 11.05
N LYS A 269 -18.64 -13.81 10.04
CA LYS A 269 -19.91 -14.31 9.49
C LYS A 269 -20.76 -15.00 10.58
N TYR A 270 -20.11 -15.53 11.61
CA TYR A 270 -20.71 -16.18 12.77
C TYR A 270 -20.93 -15.21 13.95
N LEU A 271 -20.09 -14.19 14.12
CA LEU A 271 -20.05 -13.28 15.28
C LEU A 271 -20.60 -11.86 15.02
N SER A 272 -21.50 -11.68 14.05
CA SER A 272 -22.20 -10.43 13.68
C SER A 272 -22.90 -9.64 14.82
N SER A 273 -22.72 -10.02 16.09
CA SER A 273 -23.20 -9.32 17.28
C SER A 273 -22.20 -8.33 17.92
N ARG A 274 -20.93 -8.23 17.48
CA ARG A 274 -19.94 -7.29 18.08
C ARG A 274 -19.84 -5.92 17.35
N ARG A 275 -20.85 -5.11 17.63
CA ARG A 275 -21.27 -3.80 17.09
C ARG A 275 -20.31 -2.58 17.02
N TYR A 276 -18.99 -2.69 17.18
CA TYR A 276 -18.15 -1.46 17.27
C TYR A 276 -16.88 -1.43 16.40
N TYR A 277 -16.52 -2.52 15.74
CA TYR A 277 -15.33 -2.57 14.87
C TYR A 277 -15.65 -2.71 13.38
N ASP A 278 -16.94 -2.76 13.05
CA ASP A 278 -17.40 -3.11 11.70
C ASP A 278 -17.26 -1.97 10.69
N ASP A 279 -17.28 -0.70 11.09
CA ASP A 279 -17.34 0.42 10.13
C ASP A 279 -16.19 0.43 9.10
N GLN A 280 -14.95 0.12 9.50
CA GLN A 280 -13.83 0.08 8.56
C GLN A 280 -13.89 -1.16 7.66
N LEU A 281 -14.19 -2.33 8.20
CA LEU A 281 -14.24 -3.56 7.41
C LEU A 281 -15.46 -3.57 6.49
N ASP A 282 -16.60 -3.06 6.94
CA ASP A 282 -17.79 -2.87 6.14
C ASP A 282 -17.55 -1.86 5.04
N TRP A 283 -16.82 -0.76 5.34
CA TRP A 283 -16.38 0.17 4.32
C TRP A 283 -15.51 -0.53 3.30
N GLU A 284 -14.50 -1.31 3.73
CA GLU A 284 -13.69 -2.04 2.76
C GLU A 284 -14.58 -2.97 1.94
N ASN A 285 -15.38 -3.82 2.58
CA ASN A 285 -16.28 -4.81 1.97
C ASN A 285 -17.27 -4.21 0.95
N THR A 286 -17.61 -2.94 1.12
CA THR A 286 -18.65 -2.26 0.33
C THR A 286 -18.07 -1.29 -0.71
N CYS A 287 -17.03 -0.57 -0.33
CA CYS A 287 -16.50 0.60 -1.04
C CYS A 287 -15.10 0.39 -1.61
N ALA A 288 -14.33 -0.57 -1.09
CA ALA A 288 -13.07 -0.97 -1.67
C ALA A 288 -13.30 -2.13 -2.65
N ASP A 289 -12.76 -2.00 -3.86
CA ASP A 289 -12.75 -3.08 -4.82
C ASP A 289 -11.70 -4.13 -4.39
N PHE A 290 -12.14 -5.32 -3.98
CA PHE A 290 -11.23 -6.36 -3.47
C PHE A 290 -10.58 -7.20 -4.54
N ASP A 291 -11.16 -7.25 -5.74
CA ASP A 291 -10.61 -8.11 -6.79
C ASP A 291 -9.17 -7.67 -7.12
N PRO A 292 -8.90 -6.37 -7.33
CA PRO A 292 -7.52 -5.87 -7.45
C PRO A 292 -6.69 -6.13 -6.19
N MET A 293 -7.27 -5.99 -4.99
CA MET A 293 -6.53 -6.10 -3.73
C MET A 293 -5.99 -7.53 -3.51
N ARG A 294 -6.75 -8.56 -3.91
CA ARG A 294 -6.30 -9.95 -3.85
C ARG A 294 -5.09 -10.19 -4.74
N HIS A 295 -5.15 -9.72 -5.99
CA HIS A 295 -4.03 -9.85 -6.91
C HIS A 295 -2.79 -9.10 -6.43
N ILE A 296 -2.96 -7.94 -5.82
CA ILE A 296 -1.85 -7.15 -5.30
C ILE A 296 -1.22 -7.78 -4.07
N ARG A 297 -2.03 -8.39 -3.18
CA ARG A 297 -1.50 -9.20 -2.08
C ARG A 297 -0.64 -10.35 -2.59
N ASP A 298 -1.15 -11.10 -3.56
CA ASP A 298 -0.45 -12.26 -4.10
C ASP A 298 0.84 -11.81 -4.81
N PHE A 299 0.78 -10.70 -5.55
CA PHE A 299 1.94 -10.03 -6.13
C PHE A 299 2.96 -9.58 -5.08
N ALA A 300 2.54 -8.90 -4.01
CA ALA A 300 3.42 -8.44 -2.93
C ALA A 300 4.09 -9.62 -2.22
N THR A 301 3.36 -10.72 -2.01
CA THR A 301 3.90 -11.95 -1.42
C THR A 301 4.92 -12.61 -2.34
N GLY A 302 4.61 -12.73 -3.64
CA GLY A 302 5.54 -13.24 -4.64
C GLY A 302 6.80 -12.39 -4.78
N LEU A 303 6.66 -11.06 -4.81
CA LEU A 303 7.77 -10.11 -4.83
C LEU A 303 8.64 -10.25 -3.58
N GLY A 304 8.02 -10.34 -2.41
CA GLY A 304 8.74 -10.53 -1.15
C GLY A 304 9.51 -11.84 -1.14
N ALA A 305 8.91 -12.95 -1.56
CA ALA A 305 9.58 -14.25 -1.65
C ALA A 305 10.78 -14.21 -2.62
N LEU A 306 10.60 -13.58 -3.79
CA LEU A 306 11.67 -13.39 -4.77
C LEU A 306 12.83 -12.57 -4.19
N LEU A 307 12.51 -11.45 -3.53
CA LEU A 307 13.49 -10.61 -2.85
C LEU A 307 14.22 -11.38 -1.75
N PHE A 308 13.50 -12.12 -0.91
CA PHE A 308 14.10 -12.94 0.14
C PHE A 308 15.12 -13.92 -0.43
N VAL A 309 14.77 -14.69 -1.47
CA VAL A 309 15.70 -15.61 -2.13
C VAL A 309 16.92 -14.87 -2.67
N ALA A 310 16.71 -13.77 -3.40
CA ALA A 310 17.81 -12.98 -3.97
C ALA A 310 18.75 -12.43 -2.88
N LEU A 311 18.18 -11.96 -1.77
CA LEU A 311 18.93 -11.41 -0.63
C LEU A 311 19.70 -12.48 0.14
N VAL A 312 19.09 -13.65 0.40
CA VAL A 312 19.76 -14.79 1.04
C VAL A 312 20.93 -15.28 0.18
N VAL A 313 20.72 -15.43 -1.13
CA VAL A 313 21.80 -15.79 -2.06
C VAL A 313 22.92 -14.75 -2.01
N TYR A 314 22.59 -13.45 -2.01
CA TYR A 314 23.59 -12.39 -1.93
C TYR A 314 24.38 -12.41 -0.61
N THR A 315 23.74 -12.60 0.53
CA THR A 315 24.40 -12.57 1.85
C THR A 315 25.17 -13.84 2.18
N VAL A 316 24.67 -15.01 1.76
CA VAL A 316 25.25 -16.33 2.07
C VAL A 316 26.29 -16.77 1.05
N SER A 317 26.20 -16.33 -0.21
CA SER A 317 27.16 -16.71 -1.27
C SER A 317 28.65 -16.47 -0.97
N PRO A 318 29.07 -15.48 -0.17
CA PRO A 318 30.48 -15.33 0.20
C PRO A 318 30.98 -16.37 1.21
N PHE A 319 30.07 -16.98 1.99
CA PHE A 319 30.37 -17.96 3.03
C PHE A 319 30.25 -19.40 2.53
N MET A 320 29.34 -19.63 1.58
CA MET A 320 29.30 -20.88 0.84
C MET A 320 30.68 -21.09 0.21
N LEU A 321 31.33 -22.21 0.55
CA LEU A 321 32.62 -22.66 0.03
C LEU A 321 32.50 -23.05 -1.46
N LEU A 322 31.86 -22.22 -2.29
CA LEU A 322 31.84 -22.44 -3.73
C LEU A 322 33.30 -22.57 -4.18
N PRO A 323 33.67 -23.71 -4.79
CA PRO A 323 35.04 -23.97 -5.17
C PRO A 323 35.56 -22.78 -5.97
N LYS A 324 36.69 -22.21 -5.56
CA LYS A 324 37.32 -21.08 -6.28
C LYS A 324 37.49 -21.37 -7.78
N ARG A 325 37.53 -22.66 -8.17
CA ARG A 325 37.51 -23.16 -9.55
C ARG A 325 36.23 -22.80 -10.32
N LEU A 326 35.02 -22.99 -9.74
CA LEU A 326 33.76 -22.65 -10.42
C LEU A 326 33.63 -21.15 -10.68
N ARG A 327 34.16 -20.31 -9.79
CA ARG A 327 34.12 -18.84 -9.93
C ARG A 327 34.97 -18.31 -11.09
N LYS A 328 35.96 -19.07 -11.55
CA LYS A 328 36.82 -18.72 -12.69
C LYS A 328 36.22 -19.15 -14.03
N HIS A 329 35.16 -19.93 -14.04
CA HIS A 329 34.57 -20.42 -15.29
C HIS A 329 33.92 -19.26 -16.06
N PHE A 330 34.24 -19.13 -17.36
CA PHE A 330 33.70 -18.08 -18.23
C PHE A 330 32.16 -17.97 -18.17
N TRP A 331 31.45 -19.11 -18.22
CA TRP A 331 29.99 -19.17 -18.09
C TRP A 331 29.45 -18.52 -16.81
N TYR A 332 30.14 -18.67 -15.67
CA TYR A 332 29.72 -18.03 -14.42
C TYR A 332 29.71 -16.50 -14.53
N LYS A 333 30.76 -15.92 -15.14
CA LYS A 333 30.86 -14.46 -15.34
C LYS A 333 29.78 -13.94 -16.27
N THR A 334 29.49 -14.67 -17.34
CA THR A 334 28.43 -14.32 -18.31
C THR A 334 27.05 -14.42 -17.67
N THR A 335 26.75 -15.53 -16.98
CA THR A 335 25.46 -15.73 -16.31
C THR A 335 25.21 -14.69 -15.21
N VAL A 336 26.20 -14.38 -14.37
CA VAL A 336 26.06 -13.34 -13.33
C VAL A 336 25.80 -11.97 -13.96
N ARG A 337 26.45 -11.64 -15.09
CA ARG A 337 26.22 -10.39 -15.80
C ARG A 337 24.80 -10.33 -16.38
N ILE A 338 24.32 -11.40 -16.99
CA ILE A 338 22.96 -11.48 -17.54
C ILE A 338 21.93 -11.34 -16.41
N MET A 339 22.10 -12.08 -15.31
CA MET A 339 21.22 -12.01 -14.14
C MET A 339 21.21 -10.60 -13.52
N GLN A 340 22.37 -9.92 -13.47
CA GLN A 340 22.45 -8.54 -12.98
C GLN A 340 21.63 -7.59 -13.86
N TRP A 341 21.73 -7.69 -15.19
CA TRP A 341 20.95 -6.87 -16.11
C TRP A 341 19.44 -7.16 -16.05
N GLN A 342 19.07 -8.44 -15.98
CA GLN A 342 17.67 -8.83 -15.78
C GLN A 342 17.14 -8.29 -14.46
N GLY A 343 17.91 -8.39 -13.37
CA GLY A 343 17.55 -7.84 -12.07
C GLY A 343 17.40 -6.31 -12.08
N LEU A 344 18.25 -5.60 -12.82
CA LEU A 344 18.13 -4.15 -13.00
C LEU A 344 16.85 -3.77 -13.75
N ILE A 345 16.57 -4.41 -14.89
CA ILE A 345 15.38 -4.13 -15.70
C ILE A 345 14.11 -4.49 -14.91
N LEU A 346 14.05 -5.71 -14.36
CA LEU A 346 12.91 -6.19 -13.60
C LEU A 346 12.68 -5.35 -12.35
N GLY A 347 13.73 -5.01 -11.61
CA GLY A 347 13.63 -4.17 -10.43
C GLY A 347 13.14 -2.76 -10.77
N PHE A 348 13.60 -2.18 -11.88
CA PHE A 348 13.17 -0.86 -12.34
C PHE A 348 11.70 -0.84 -12.74
N VAL A 349 11.26 -1.81 -13.55
CA VAL A 349 9.86 -1.94 -13.96
C VAL A 349 8.95 -2.19 -12.76
N THR A 350 9.34 -3.12 -11.88
CA THR A 350 8.60 -3.44 -10.65
C THR A 350 8.47 -2.20 -9.76
N MET A 351 9.55 -1.44 -9.58
CA MET A 351 9.54 -0.20 -8.77
C MET A 351 8.51 0.80 -9.31
N TRP A 352 8.54 1.12 -10.60
CA TRP A 352 7.59 2.07 -11.18
C TRP A 352 6.16 1.53 -11.19
N PHE A 353 5.98 0.23 -11.42
CA PHE A 353 4.67 -0.44 -11.34
C PHE A 353 4.03 -0.27 -9.96
N CYS A 354 4.75 -0.56 -8.88
CA CYS A 354 4.24 -0.40 -7.52
C CYS A 354 3.88 1.06 -7.18
N ILE A 355 4.66 2.04 -7.66
CA ILE A 355 4.35 3.46 -7.46
C ILE A 355 3.10 3.85 -8.24
N GLY A 356 2.99 3.46 -9.51
CA GLY A 356 1.81 3.71 -10.32
C GLY A 356 0.56 3.09 -9.72
N TRP A 357 0.67 1.87 -9.20
CA TRP A 357 -0.42 1.22 -8.48
C TRP A 357 -0.79 1.97 -7.19
N LEU A 358 0.20 2.39 -6.39
CA LEU A 358 -0.05 3.13 -5.15
C LEU A 358 -0.74 4.47 -5.41
N ILE A 359 -0.35 5.18 -6.48
CA ILE A 359 -1.02 6.42 -6.91
C ILE A 359 -2.47 6.14 -7.27
N ARG A 360 -2.73 5.12 -8.10
CA ARG A 360 -4.10 4.74 -8.47
C ARG A 360 -4.93 4.36 -7.24
N PHE A 361 -4.36 3.55 -6.35
CA PHE A 361 -5.00 3.13 -5.11
C PHE A 361 -5.38 4.35 -4.25
N ARG A 362 -4.47 5.31 -4.10
CA ARG A 362 -4.71 6.54 -3.34
C ARG A 362 -5.81 7.40 -3.96
N ILE A 363 -5.85 7.56 -5.28
CA ILE A 363 -6.92 8.29 -5.98
C ILE A 363 -8.29 7.64 -5.68
N GLN A 364 -8.36 6.31 -5.70
CA GLN A 364 -9.59 5.59 -5.39
C GLN A 364 -10.00 5.77 -3.93
N LEU A 365 -9.05 5.73 -2.99
CA LEU A 365 -9.31 6.02 -1.58
C LEU A 365 -9.78 7.44 -1.33
N ASP A 366 -9.23 8.42 -2.05
CA ASP A 366 -9.59 9.83 -1.90
C ASP A 366 -11.05 10.07 -2.34
N VAL A 367 -11.43 9.50 -3.49
CA VAL A 367 -12.81 9.59 -4.00
C VAL A 367 -13.80 8.88 -3.08
N ASN A 368 -13.44 7.72 -2.53
CA ASN A 368 -14.37 6.89 -1.75
C ASN A 368 -14.35 7.17 -0.24
N GLY A 369 -13.27 7.73 0.30
CA GLY A 369 -13.03 7.86 1.75
C GLY A 369 -13.68 9.09 2.38
N GLY A 370 -14.08 10.07 1.58
CA GLY A 370 -14.81 11.25 2.03
C GLY A 370 -14.04 12.14 3.01
N ILE A 371 -14.78 12.96 3.76
CA ILE A 371 -14.22 14.01 4.63
C ILE A 371 -13.50 13.42 5.86
N SER A 372 -13.81 12.18 6.25
CA SER A 372 -13.13 11.51 7.37
C SER A 372 -11.75 10.95 7.00
N ASN A 373 -11.35 11.05 5.73
CA ASN A 373 -10.08 10.54 5.27
C ASN A 373 -8.90 11.36 5.81
N LYS A 374 -8.13 10.75 6.71
CA LYS A 374 -6.92 11.36 7.30
C LYS A 374 -5.67 11.26 6.42
N ASP A 375 -5.74 10.60 5.26
CA ASP A 375 -4.58 10.45 4.35
C ASP A 375 -4.12 11.78 3.72
N LEU A 376 -4.90 12.85 3.87
CA LEU A 376 -4.56 14.20 3.43
C LEU A 376 -3.70 14.95 4.45
N GLU A 377 -3.67 14.50 5.71
CA GLU A 377 -2.90 15.16 6.77
C GLU A 377 -1.41 14.81 6.66
N LEU A 378 -0.57 15.85 6.68
CA LEU A 378 0.88 15.71 6.77
C LEU A 378 1.27 15.42 8.23
N SER A 379 1.82 14.24 8.50
CA SER A 379 2.36 13.90 9.82
C SER A 379 3.82 14.35 9.96
N PHE A 380 4.28 14.55 11.19
CA PHE A 380 5.70 14.88 11.47
C PHE A 380 6.65 13.83 10.86
N GLY A 381 6.29 12.55 10.93
CA GLY A 381 7.07 11.46 10.35
C GLY A 381 7.23 11.59 8.84
N GLN A 382 6.21 12.05 8.14
CA GLN A 382 6.26 12.29 6.69
C GLN A 382 7.20 13.44 6.30
N ILE A 383 7.20 14.52 7.07
CA ILE A 383 8.14 15.65 6.84
C ILE A 383 9.57 15.17 7.05
N LEU A 384 9.80 14.40 8.12
CA LEU A 384 11.11 13.80 8.38
C LEU A 384 11.53 12.82 7.27
N ALA A 385 10.59 12.05 6.72
CA ALA A 385 10.84 11.14 5.61
C ALA A 385 11.32 11.89 4.36
N LEU A 386 10.73 13.04 4.03
CA LEU A 386 11.20 13.91 2.95
C LEU A 386 12.60 14.49 3.24
N ALA A 387 12.86 14.88 4.49
CA ALA A 387 14.15 15.40 4.92
C ALA A 387 15.30 14.40 4.75
N THR A 388 15.01 13.10 4.71
CA THR A 388 16.00 12.02 4.44
C THR A 388 16.77 12.23 3.13
N TRP A 389 16.19 12.95 2.16
CA TRP A 389 16.82 13.21 0.86
C TRP A 389 17.65 14.50 0.82
N VAL A 390 17.51 15.39 1.81
CA VAL A 390 18.26 16.66 1.86
C VAL A 390 19.78 16.45 1.84
N PRO A 391 20.37 15.53 2.64
CA PRO A 391 21.82 15.29 2.58
C PRO A 391 22.31 14.86 1.19
N VAL A 392 21.48 14.13 0.44
CA VAL A 392 21.81 13.68 -0.92
C VAL A 392 21.83 14.87 -1.87
N LEU A 393 20.80 15.73 -1.82
CA LEU A 393 20.74 16.93 -2.66
C LEU A 393 21.86 17.91 -2.36
N VAL A 394 22.16 18.13 -1.07
CA VAL A 394 23.27 18.99 -0.62
C VAL A 394 24.60 18.44 -1.14
N GLU A 395 24.83 17.13 -1.03
CA GLU A 395 26.07 16.51 -1.49
C GLU A 395 26.24 16.57 -3.02
N ILE A 396 25.19 16.27 -3.78
CA ILE A 396 25.22 16.42 -5.25
C ILE A 396 25.55 17.87 -5.62
N THR A 397 24.86 18.84 -5.00
CA THR A 397 25.01 20.26 -5.31
C THR A 397 26.41 20.77 -4.94
N TYR A 398 26.91 20.36 -3.78
CA TYR A 398 28.23 20.73 -3.30
C TYR A 398 29.34 20.18 -4.20
N ILE A 399 29.28 18.89 -4.60
CA ILE A 399 30.25 18.28 -5.53
C ILE A 399 30.07 18.82 -6.97
N TYR A 400 28.91 19.36 -7.30
CA TYR A 400 28.71 20.03 -8.60
C TYR A 400 29.35 21.43 -8.62
N TRP A 401 29.23 22.16 -7.51
CA TRP A 401 29.80 23.50 -7.34
C TRP A 401 31.32 23.46 -7.16
N GLU A 402 31.79 22.68 -6.20
CA GLU A 402 33.21 22.48 -5.92
C GLU A 402 33.77 21.27 -6.69
N ARG A 403 35.06 21.28 -7.04
CA ARG A 403 35.65 20.10 -7.70
C ARG A 403 35.63 18.90 -6.73
N PRO A 404 35.46 17.65 -7.22
CA PRO A 404 35.35 16.47 -6.35
C PRO A 404 36.47 16.33 -5.32
N THR A 405 37.71 16.71 -5.68
CA THR A 405 38.87 16.68 -4.79
C THR A 405 38.74 17.64 -3.62
N GLU A 406 38.27 18.86 -3.83
CA GLU A 406 38.10 19.88 -2.79
C GLU A 406 36.94 19.47 -1.88
N ALA A 407 35.81 19.11 -2.49
CA ALA A 407 34.61 18.70 -1.78
C ALA A 407 34.82 17.46 -0.90
N LEU A 408 35.55 16.44 -1.39
CA LEU A 408 35.83 15.22 -0.64
C LEU A 408 36.97 15.39 0.37
N THR A 409 37.97 16.23 0.09
CA THR A 409 39.06 16.49 1.03
C THR A 409 38.57 17.29 2.23
N GLY A 410 37.61 18.20 2.07
CA GLY A 410 36.96 18.90 3.18
C GLY A 410 36.28 17.99 4.21
N ARG A 411 35.93 16.75 3.83
CA ARG A 411 35.33 15.74 4.73
C ARG A 411 36.35 14.87 5.46
N LEU A 412 37.61 14.88 5.04
CA LEU A 412 38.66 14.10 5.67
C LEU A 412 39.24 14.86 6.86
N ILE A 413 39.57 14.13 7.93
CA ILE A 413 40.32 14.70 9.06
C ILE A 413 41.69 15.14 8.53
N ARG A 414 42.22 16.25 9.05
CA ARG A 414 43.40 16.99 8.52
C ARG A 414 44.65 16.19 8.12
N PRO A 415 44.99 14.98 8.60
CA PRO A 415 46.13 14.24 8.05
C PRO A 415 45.84 13.51 6.73
N PHE A 416 44.60 13.43 6.26
CA PHE A 416 44.23 12.64 5.08
C PHE A 416 43.87 13.54 3.89
N LYS A 417 44.46 13.23 2.72
CA LYS A 417 44.16 13.88 1.45
C LYS A 417 43.64 12.85 0.44
N VAL A 418 42.64 13.23 -0.37
CA VAL A 418 42.21 12.39 -1.49
C VAL A 418 43.20 12.53 -2.64
N ILE A 419 43.79 11.41 -3.06
CA ILE A 419 44.56 11.33 -4.30
C ILE A 419 43.67 10.59 -5.30
N MET A 420 43.25 11.27 -6.37
CA MET A 420 42.58 10.58 -7.48
C MET A 420 43.65 9.78 -8.24
N GLY A 421 43.35 8.51 -8.53
CA GLY A 421 44.22 7.70 -9.38
C GLY A 421 44.30 8.29 -10.79
N PRO A 422 45.39 8.01 -11.53
CA PRO A 422 45.57 8.48 -12.91
C PRO A 422 44.50 7.97 -13.87
#